data_AF-A0A925MIQ1-F1
#
_entry.id   AF-A0A925MIQ1-F1
#
_cell.length_a   1.000
_cell.length_b   1.000
_cell.length_c   1.000
_cell.angle_alpha   90.00
_cell.angle_beta   90.00
_cell.angle_gamma   90.00
#
_symmetry.space_group_name_H-M   'P 1'
#
loop_
_entity.id
_entity.type
_entity.pdbx_description
1 polymer ?
#
loop_
_entity_poly.entity_id
_entity_poly.type
_entity_poly.pdbx_seq_one_letter_code
_entity_poly.pdbx_strand_id
1 'polypeptide(L)'
;MAKDLLTAQHRKHIERCAKNGADEPKRIRLNQFPDKYNVTHGEPVDCADRIPICKARCCKFTVVLAEQDLDEGKLQWDLEHPYVLRRAGDGRCVYQERATGFCGNYEYRPAPCRWYSCKDDKRIWLDFENKIIAPPSTTVDDDGLQPAP
;
A
#
# COMPACT_ATOMS: atom_id res chain seq x y z
N MET A 1 -8.30 23.91 -25.70
CA MET A 1 -8.88 22.57 -25.88
C MET A 1 -8.09 21.52 -25.07
N ALA A 2 -8.27 21.51 -23.75
CA ALA A 2 -7.63 20.53 -22.85
C ALA A 2 -8.52 20.12 -21.66
N LYS A 3 -9.69 20.76 -21.49
CA LYS A 3 -10.59 20.54 -20.35
C LYS A 3 -11.42 19.25 -20.46
N ASP A 4 -11.55 18.71 -21.68
CA ASP A 4 -12.36 17.50 -21.96
C ASP A 4 -11.58 16.19 -21.77
N LEU A 5 -10.26 16.25 -21.59
CA LEU A 5 -9.41 15.09 -21.27
C LEU A 5 -9.37 14.78 -19.77
N LEU A 6 -9.97 15.63 -18.94
CA LEU A 6 -9.87 15.52 -17.49
C LEU A 6 -11.07 14.76 -16.94
N THR A 7 -10.79 13.72 -16.15
CA THR A 7 -11.81 13.05 -15.35
C THR A 7 -12.42 14.04 -14.35
N ALA A 8 -13.62 13.74 -13.84
CA ALA A 8 -14.23 14.54 -12.78
C ALA A 8 -13.32 14.67 -11.54
N GLN A 9 -12.48 13.66 -11.31
CA GLN A 9 -11.51 13.63 -10.22
C GLN A 9 -10.32 14.57 -10.50
N HIS A 10 -9.82 14.64 -11.73
CA HIS A 10 -8.79 15.61 -12.11
C HIS A 10 -9.27 17.06 -11.97
N ARG A 11 -10.53 17.35 -12.32
CA ARG A 11 -11.10 18.70 -12.12
C ARG A 11 -11.12 19.10 -10.65
N LYS A 12 -11.60 18.22 -9.77
CA LYS A 12 -11.59 18.45 -8.31
C LYS A 12 -10.18 18.67 -7.75
N HIS A 13 -9.20 17.93 -8.27
CA HIS A 13 -7.81 18.09 -7.87
C HIS A 13 -7.25 19.45 -8.25
N ILE A 14 -7.46 19.89 -9.50
CA ILE A 14 -7.03 21.22 -9.97
C ILE A 14 -7.69 22.33 -9.15
N GLU A 15 -8.99 22.23 -8.88
CA GLU A 15 -9.70 23.19 -8.03
C GLU A 15 -9.15 23.23 -6.59
N ARG A 16 -8.76 22.09 -6.02
CA ARG A 16 -8.13 22.01 -4.70
C ARG A 16 -6.74 22.66 -4.70
N CYS A 17 -5.91 22.39 -5.71
CA CYS A 17 -4.60 23.01 -5.85
C CYS A 17 -4.70 24.53 -6.03
N ALA A 18 -5.71 25.01 -6.77
CA ALA A 18 -5.97 26.43 -6.93
C ALA A 18 -6.44 27.11 -5.62
N LYS A 19 -7.19 26.41 -4.76
CA LYS A 19 -7.71 26.93 -3.49
C LYS A 19 -6.70 26.96 -2.35
N ASN A 20 -5.77 26.00 -2.30
CA ASN A 20 -4.89 25.82 -1.15
C ASN A 20 -3.56 26.62 -1.24
N GLY A 21 -3.36 27.38 -2.33
CA GLY A 21 -2.07 28.03 -2.60
C GLY A 21 -1.00 27.03 -3.04
N ALA A 22 0.00 27.51 -3.79
CA ALA A 22 1.06 26.69 -4.39
C ALA A 22 2.13 26.18 -3.40
N ASP A 23 1.97 26.43 -2.09
CA ASP A 23 3.09 26.46 -1.15
C ASP A 23 3.29 25.22 -0.27
N GLU A 24 2.43 24.19 -0.34
CA GLU A 24 2.83 22.89 0.21
C GLU A 24 3.37 22.00 -0.92
N PRO A 25 4.70 21.80 -1.01
CA PRO A 25 5.26 20.92 -2.02
C PRO A 25 4.72 19.51 -1.78
N LYS A 26 3.91 19.03 -2.73
CA LYS A 26 3.44 17.65 -2.76
C LYS A 26 4.65 16.73 -2.69
N ARG A 27 4.88 16.09 -1.54
CA ARG A 27 5.97 15.13 -1.37
C ARG A 27 5.72 13.92 -2.26
N ILE A 28 6.49 13.82 -3.33
CA ILE A 28 6.53 12.61 -4.16
C ILE A 28 7.31 11.56 -3.38
N ARG A 29 6.67 10.41 -3.11
CA ARG A 29 7.32 9.28 -2.45
C ARG A 29 7.59 8.23 -3.52
N LEU A 30 8.84 7.82 -3.69
CA LEU A 30 9.22 6.73 -4.58
C LEU A 30 10.17 5.80 -3.82
N ASN A 31 9.88 4.50 -3.87
CA ASN A 31 10.67 3.53 -3.13
C ASN A 31 11.91 3.09 -3.92
N GLN A 32 13.02 2.90 -3.23
CA GLN A 32 14.34 2.65 -3.84
C GLN A 32 14.68 1.16 -3.79
N PHE A 33 13.85 0.32 -4.43
CA PHE A 33 14.13 -1.10 -4.59
C PHE A 33 14.70 -1.37 -5.99
N PRO A 34 15.95 -1.84 -6.12
CA PRO A 34 16.58 -2.08 -7.43
C PRO A 34 15.93 -3.23 -8.22
N ASP A 35 15.59 -4.34 -7.55
CA ASP A 35 14.88 -5.48 -8.13
C ASP A 35 13.85 -5.98 -7.14
N LYS A 36 12.57 -5.74 -7.44
CA LYS A 36 11.47 -6.14 -6.57
C LYS A 36 11.29 -7.65 -6.46
N TYR A 37 11.70 -8.42 -7.47
CA TYR A 37 11.57 -9.88 -7.43
C TYR A 37 12.70 -10.55 -6.65
N ASN A 38 13.80 -9.83 -6.46
CA ASN A 38 14.95 -10.28 -5.68
C ASN A 38 15.14 -9.46 -4.40
N VAL A 39 14.05 -9.20 -3.68
CA VAL A 39 14.11 -8.60 -2.33
C VAL A 39 14.18 -9.69 -1.27
N THR A 40 15.24 -9.66 -0.46
CA THR A 40 15.38 -10.54 0.70
C THR A 40 15.11 -9.74 1.97
N HIS A 41 13.98 -9.99 2.63
CA HIS A 41 13.76 -9.51 4.00
C HIS A 41 12.62 -10.24 4.68
N GLY A 42 12.83 -10.56 5.96
CA GLY A 42 11.88 -11.28 6.79
C GLY A 42 11.68 -12.74 6.38
N GLU A 43 11.23 -13.56 7.33
CA GLU A 43 10.84 -14.93 7.03
C GLU A 43 9.50 -14.97 6.29
N PRO A 44 9.34 -15.85 5.28
CA PRO A 44 8.05 -16.09 4.64
C PRO A 44 6.98 -16.47 5.67
N VAL A 45 5.83 -15.81 5.59
CA VAL A 45 4.67 -16.11 6.43
C VAL A 45 3.69 -16.98 5.66
N ASP A 46 3.19 -18.03 6.31
CA ASP A 46 2.05 -18.80 5.80
C ASP A 46 0.76 -17.96 5.91
N CYS A 47 0.52 -17.14 4.89
CA CYS A 47 -0.69 -16.33 4.83
C CYS A 47 -1.97 -17.17 4.78
N ALA A 48 -1.93 -18.42 4.30
CA ALA A 48 -3.13 -19.25 4.19
C ALA A 48 -3.67 -19.64 5.57
N ASP A 49 -2.79 -19.97 6.50
CA ASP A 49 -3.16 -20.25 7.89
C ASP A 49 -3.55 -18.97 8.67
N ARG A 50 -2.99 -17.81 8.30
CA ARG A 50 -3.09 -16.58 9.10
C ARG A 50 -4.19 -15.62 8.67
N ILE A 51 -4.53 -15.53 7.37
CA ILE A 51 -5.55 -14.59 6.85
C ILE A 51 -6.93 -14.74 7.51
N PRO A 52 -7.44 -15.95 7.80
CA PRO A 52 -8.73 -16.11 8.49
C PRO A 52 -8.79 -15.39 9.85
N ILE A 53 -7.64 -15.18 10.51
CA ILE A 53 -7.52 -14.50 11.79
C ILE A 53 -7.16 -13.02 11.61
N CYS A 54 -6.11 -12.73 10.83
CA CYS A 54 -5.63 -11.36 10.69
C CYS A 54 -6.47 -10.48 9.76
N LYS A 55 -7.37 -11.09 8.96
CA LYS A 55 -8.25 -10.41 7.99
C LYS A 55 -7.47 -9.48 7.05
N ALA A 56 -6.26 -9.92 6.66
CA ALA A 56 -5.31 -9.19 5.83
C ALA A 56 -5.09 -7.74 6.27
N ARG A 57 -4.66 -7.55 7.53
CA ARG A 57 -4.34 -6.21 8.09
C ARG A 57 -3.25 -5.48 7.29
N CYS A 58 -2.26 -6.19 6.76
CA CYS A 58 -1.22 -5.59 5.93
C CYS A 58 -1.75 -4.88 4.67
N CYS A 59 -2.92 -5.27 4.15
CA CYS A 59 -3.58 -4.57 3.03
C CYS A 59 -4.16 -3.20 3.42
N LYS A 60 -4.05 -2.78 4.69
CA LYS A 60 -4.37 -1.43 5.16
C LYS A 60 -3.12 -0.55 5.32
N PHE A 61 -1.94 -1.04 4.99
CA PHE A 61 -0.76 -0.19 5.09
C PHE A 61 -0.64 0.74 3.88
N THR A 62 -0.05 1.90 4.11
CA THR A 62 0.39 2.77 3.04
C THR A 62 1.62 2.13 2.40
N VAL A 63 1.54 1.83 1.10
CA VAL A 63 2.61 1.19 0.35
C VAL A 63 3.07 2.15 -0.74
N VAL A 64 4.34 2.53 -0.70
CA VAL A 64 4.97 3.36 -1.74
C VAL A 64 5.60 2.43 -2.77
N LEU A 65 5.23 2.61 -4.04
CA LEU A 65 5.72 1.83 -5.17
C LEU A 65 7.18 2.17 -5.50
N ALA A 66 7.89 1.19 -6.04
CA ALA A 66 9.24 1.38 -6.61
C ALA A 66 9.17 1.70 -8.11
N GLU A 67 10.29 2.09 -8.72
CA GLU A 67 10.37 2.36 -10.16
C GLU A 67 9.91 1.16 -11.00
N GLN A 68 10.41 -0.04 -10.71
CA GLN A 68 10.00 -1.27 -11.40
C GLN A 68 8.49 -1.60 -11.24
N ASP A 69 7.84 -1.14 -10.18
CA ASP A 69 6.38 -1.28 -10.04
C ASP A 69 5.61 -0.41 -11.03
N LEU A 70 6.15 0.76 -11.35
CA LEU A 70 5.58 1.72 -12.29
C LEU A 70 5.84 1.27 -13.73
N ASP A 71 7.07 0.84 -14.04
CA ASP A 71 7.48 0.41 -15.38
C ASP A 71 6.67 -0.78 -15.90
N GLU A 72 6.34 -1.74 -15.02
CA GLU A 72 5.54 -2.89 -15.40
C GLU A 72 4.06 -2.56 -15.67
N GLY A 73 3.55 -1.45 -15.15
CA GLY A 73 2.17 -1.01 -15.33
C GLY A 73 1.10 -1.96 -14.77
N LYS A 74 1.47 -2.88 -13.86
CA LYS A 74 0.54 -3.88 -13.28
C LYS A 74 -0.19 -3.37 -12.03
N LEU A 75 0.28 -2.27 -11.45
CA LEU A 75 -0.23 -1.71 -10.20
C LEU A 75 -0.87 -0.34 -10.39
N GLN A 76 -2.02 -0.14 -9.78
CA GLN A 76 -2.68 1.16 -9.69
C GLN A 76 -2.13 1.96 -8.51
N TRP A 77 -1.88 3.24 -8.72
CA TRP A 77 -1.48 4.19 -7.68
C TRP A 77 -2.52 5.30 -7.50
N ASP A 78 -2.45 6.00 -6.37
CA ASP A 78 -3.36 7.07 -5.99
C ASP A 78 -2.99 8.39 -6.69
N LEU A 79 -3.92 8.91 -7.50
CA LEU A 79 -3.74 10.18 -8.22
C LEU A 79 -3.48 11.37 -7.30
N GLU A 80 -3.97 11.34 -6.05
CA GLU A 80 -3.74 12.42 -5.09
C GLU A 80 -2.38 12.34 -4.39
N HIS A 81 -1.81 11.12 -4.33
CA HIS A 81 -0.56 10.76 -3.68
C HIS A 81 0.29 9.92 -4.65
N PRO A 82 1.04 10.58 -5.56
CA PRO A 82 1.80 9.89 -6.59
C PRO A 82 2.63 8.72 -6.06
N TYR A 83 2.55 7.61 -6.78
CA TYR A 83 3.25 6.34 -6.51
C TYR A 83 2.90 5.67 -5.18
N VAL A 84 1.86 6.10 -4.47
CA VAL A 84 1.28 5.32 -3.38
C VAL A 84 0.29 4.32 -3.96
N LEU A 85 0.41 3.04 -3.59
CA LEU A 85 -0.49 1.97 -4.02
C LEU A 85 -1.94 2.35 -3.73
N ARG A 86 -2.80 2.21 -4.74
CA ARG A 86 -4.20 2.65 -4.65
C ARG A 86 -4.97 1.85 -3.61
N ARG A 87 -5.84 2.56 -2.88
CA ARG A 87 -6.80 1.99 -1.92
C ARG A 87 -8.23 2.16 -2.43
N ALA A 88 -9.09 1.21 -2.10
CA ALA A 88 -10.52 1.29 -2.35
C ALA A 88 -11.21 2.14 -1.26
N GLY A 89 -12.51 2.40 -1.42
CA GLY A 89 -13.26 3.26 -0.50
C GLY A 89 -13.36 2.75 0.95
N ASP A 90 -13.06 1.47 1.19
CA ASP A 90 -12.98 0.86 2.53
C ASP A 90 -11.59 0.99 3.18
N GLY A 91 -10.69 1.77 2.55
CA GLY A 91 -9.34 1.98 3.04
C GLY A 91 -8.44 0.76 2.89
N ARG A 92 -8.80 -0.28 2.14
CA ARG A 92 -7.91 -1.43 1.85
C ARG A 92 -7.32 -1.32 0.45
N CYS A 93 -6.17 -1.93 0.21
CA CYS A 93 -5.60 -2.07 -1.13
C CYS A 93 -6.66 -2.56 -2.14
N VAL A 94 -6.65 -2.00 -3.35
CA VAL A 94 -7.58 -2.38 -4.42
C VAL A 94 -7.44 -3.84 -4.87
N TYR A 95 -6.29 -4.46 -4.62
CA TYR A 95 -6.00 -5.85 -4.99
C TYR A 95 -6.34 -6.88 -3.93
N GLN A 96 -6.84 -6.48 -2.75
CA GLN A 96 -7.32 -7.46 -1.77
C GLN A 96 -8.66 -8.05 -2.22
N GLU A 97 -8.76 -9.37 -2.24
CA GLU A 97 -10.03 -10.07 -2.43
C GLU A 97 -10.87 -9.95 -1.16
N ARG A 98 -12.10 -9.42 -1.28
CA ARG A 98 -12.95 -9.17 -0.12
C ARG A 98 -13.57 -10.44 0.46
N ALA A 99 -13.83 -11.43 -0.37
CA ALA A 99 -14.40 -12.70 0.05
C ALA A 99 -13.40 -13.54 0.87
N THR A 100 -12.14 -13.55 0.45
CA THR A 100 -11.13 -14.50 0.97
C THR A 100 -10.09 -13.79 1.85
N GLY A 101 -9.85 -12.50 1.63
CA GLY A 101 -8.77 -11.73 2.25
C GLY A 101 -7.43 -11.86 1.55
N PHE A 102 -7.30 -12.71 0.53
CA PHE A 102 -6.04 -12.91 -0.19
C PHE A 102 -5.75 -11.75 -1.15
N CYS A 103 -4.50 -11.67 -1.61
CA CYS A 103 -4.11 -10.72 -2.64
C CYS A 103 -4.43 -11.29 -4.02
N GLY A 104 -5.36 -10.70 -4.74
CA GLY A 104 -5.72 -11.09 -6.12
C GLY A 104 -4.68 -10.66 -7.17
N ASN A 105 -3.59 -10.01 -6.75
CA ASN A 105 -2.47 -9.63 -7.61
C ASN A 105 -1.13 -10.08 -7.00
N TYR A 106 -1.12 -11.28 -6.42
CA TYR A 106 0.00 -11.78 -5.61
C TYR A 106 1.33 -11.85 -6.39
N GLU A 107 1.26 -12.23 -7.66
CA GLU A 107 2.41 -12.35 -8.57
C GLU A 107 3.08 -11.01 -8.85
N TYR A 108 2.32 -9.91 -8.89
CA TYR A 108 2.81 -8.56 -9.18
C TYR A 108 2.83 -7.66 -7.94
N ARG A 109 2.92 -8.25 -6.74
CA ARG A 109 3.04 -7.48 -5.50
C ARG A 109 4.21 -6.49 -5.60
N PRO A 110 4.03 -5.27 -5.05
CA PRO A 110 5.09 -4.27 -5.06
C PRO A 110 6.24 -4.69 -4.15
N ALA A 111 7.41 -4.10 -4.36
CA ALA A 111 8.62 -4.43 -3.63
C ALA A 111 8.43 -4.44 -2.09
N PRO A 112 7.76 -3.44 -1.47
CA PRO A 112 7.54 -3.46 -0.02
C PRO A 112 6.67 -4.63 0.44
N CYS A 113 5.67 -5.02 -0.34
CA CYS A 113 4.80 -6.16 0.00
C CYS A 113 5.51 -7.51 -0.11
N ARG A 114 6.64 -7.59 -0.83
CA ARG A 114 7.49 -8.77 -0.90
C ARG A 114 8.53 -8.79 0.21
N TRP A 115 9.12 -7.62 0.48
CA TRP A 115 10.09 -7.38 1.55
C TRP A 115 9.46 -7.52 2.95
N TYR A 116 8.16 -7.24 3.08
CA TYR A 116 7.49 -7.25 4.37
C TYR A 116 7.14 -8.65 4.87
N SER A 117 7.50 -8.91 6.13
CA SER A 117 6.99 -10.01 6.93
C SER A 117 6.21 -9.46 8.12
N CYS A 118 5.02 -10.01 8.38
CA CYS A 118 4.22 -9.61 9.53
C CYS A 118 4.61 -10.31 10.83
N LYS A 119 5.56 -11.25 10.80
CA LYS A 119 5.90 -12.11 11.94
C LYS A 119 6.12 -11.33 13.24
N ASP A 120 6.88 -10.24 13.15
CA ASP A 120 7.24 -9.41 14.31
C ASP A 120 6.44 -8.10 14.37
N ASP A 121 5.46 -7.89 13.49
CA ASP A 121 4.71 -6.65 13.40
C ASP A 121 3.59 -6.57 14.46
N LYS A 122 3.84 -5.77 15.50
CA LYS A 122 2.91 -5.56 16.62
C LYS A 122 1.63 -4.81 16.27
N ARG A 123 1.53 -4.21 15.08
CA ARG A 123 0.25 -3.69 14.54
C ARG A 123 -0.67 -4.82 14.12
N ILE A 124 -0.12 -5.99 13.81
CA ILE A 124 -0.88 -7.18 13.39
C ILE A 124 -1.00 -8.17 14.54
N TRP A 125 0.11 -8.57 15.17
CA TRP A 125 0.13 -9.67 16.14
C TRP A 125 0.55 -9.21 17.53
N LEU A 126 -0.23 -9.57 18.53
CA LEU A 126 0.23 -9.52 19.92
C LEU A 126 1.22 -10.68 20.15
N ASP A 127 0.82 -11.87 19.69
CA ASP A 127 1.60 -13.11 19.69
C ASP A 127 1.38 -13.84 18.35
N PHE A 128 2.43 -13.89 17.54
CA PHE A 128 2.37 -14.49 16.19
C PHE A 128 2.24 -16.02 16.24
N GLU A 129 2.96 -16.68 17.14
CA GLU A 129 2.99 -18.14 17.24
C GLU A 129 1.64 -18.68 17.71
N ASN A 130 1.05 -18.03 18.71
CA ASN A 130 -0.26 -18.38 19.25
C ASN A 130 -1.45 -17.79 18.47
N LYS A 131 -1.21 -17.17 17.31
CA LYS A 131 -2.24 -16.55 16.46
C LYS A 131 -3.09 -15.50 17.19
N ILE A 132 -2.52 -14.79 18.16
CA ILE A 132 -3.22 -13.77 18.93
C ILE A 132 -3.09 -12.42 18.23
N ILE A 133 -4.21 -11.90 17.75
CA ILE A 133 -4.25 -10.65 17.00
C ILE A 133 -4.07 -9.43 17.92
N ALA A 134 -3.33 -8.43 17.47
CA ALA A 134 -3.23 -7.14 18.15
C ALA A 134 -4.60 -6.45 18.20
N PRO A 135 -4.89 -5.62 19.20
CA PRO A 135 -6.07 -4.75 19.17
C PRO A 135 -6.04 -3.82 17.94
N PRO A 136 -7.18 -3.27 17.49
CA PRO A 136 -7.21 -2.29 16.41
C PRO A 136 -6.35 -1.06 16.79
N SER A 137 -5.50 -0.57 15.88
CA SER A 137 -4.78 0.68 16.09
C SER A 137 -5.75 1.86 16.12
N THR A 138 -5.54 2.80 17.04
CA THR A 138 -6.26 4.08 17.11
C THR A 138 -5.57 5.20 16.34
N THR A 139 -4.34 4.96 15.88
CA THR A 139 -3.54 5.89 15.08
C THR A 139 -3.64 5.54 13.60
N VAL A 140 -3.85 6.55 12.76
CA VAL A 140 -3.74 6.42 11.30
C VAL A 140 -2.27 6.20 10.94
N ASP A 141 -1.95 5.05 10.34
CA ASP A 141 -0.60 4.70 9.88
C ASP A 141 -0.21 5.60 8.68
N ASP A 142 0.36 6.78 8.96
CA ASP A 142 0.92 7.69 7.94
C ASP A 142 2.32 7.23 7.48
N ASP A 143 3.03 6.53 8.36
CA ASP A 143 4.34 5.95 8.05
C ASP A 143 4.17 4.65 7.26
N GLY A 144 4.31 4.78 5.94
CA GLY A 144 4.19 3.68 5.01
C GLY A 144 5.22 2.55 5.25
N LEU A 145 5.03 1.45 4.54
CA LEU A 145 5.97 0.33 4.49
C LEU A 145 7.23 0.77 3.74
N GLN A 146 8.13 1.48 4.44
CA GLN A 146 9.41 1.91 3.91
C GLN A 146 10.47 0.86 4.25
N PRO A 147 11.40 0.56 3.32
CA PRO A 147 12.60 -0.17 3.68
C PRO A 147 13.36 0.62 4.76
N ALA A 148 13.96 -0.10 5.72
CA ALA A 148 14.96 0.51 6.59
C ALA A 148 16.14 1.05 5.75
N PRO A 149 16.81 2.13 6.18
CA PRO A 149 17.98 2.68 5.48
C PRO A 149 19.11 1.67 5.33
#